data_AF-A0A7W4Z5Z8-F1
#
_entry.id   AF-A0A7W4Z5Z8-F1
#
_cell.length_a   1.000
_cell.length_b   1.000
_cell.length_c   1.000
_cell.angle_alpha   90.00
_cell.angle_beta   90.00
_cell.angle_gamma   90.00
#
_symmetry.space_group_name_H-M   'P 1'
#
loop_
_entity.id
_entity.type
_entity.pdbx_description
1 polymer ?
#
loop_
_entity_poly.entity_id
_entity_poly.type
_entity_poly.pdbx_seq_one_letter_code
_entity_poly.pdbx_strand_id
1 'polypeptide(L)'
;MRFTVFIFLLGLVQACASNAPASGTQERFTPQILDNGTKLFRYEFSRGDKLRPILAYDQAGGFSDGRDVYSAEELRRKNERHLRFAVPRLLEENGYCREGFYTLDTLIGYGNASLRGECKEAATAEDRARFDKPSEQSASKQP
;
A
#
# COMPACT_ATOMS: atom_id res chain seq x y z
N MET A 1 -32.69 -43.11 40.84
CA MET A 1 -32.88 -43.67 39.48
C MET A 1 -32.93 -42.47 38.53
N ARG A 2 -31.86 -42.20 37.77
CA ARG A 2 -31.69 -42.56 36.32
C ARG A 2 -32.80 -41.90 35.47
N PHE A 3 -32.58 -41.04 34.47
CA PHE A 3 -31.69 -41.13 33.31
C PHE A 3 -31.43 -39.74 32.65
N THR A 4 -30.18 -39.55 32.24
CA THR A 4 -29.62 -38.89 31.04
C THR A 4 -30.60 -38.51 29.91
N VAL A 5 -30.50 -37.31 29.31
CA VAL A 5 -30.61 -37.06 27.83
C VAL A 5 -29.90 -35.74 27.43
N PHE A 6 -28.76 -35.92 26.78
CA PHE A 6 -28.23 -35.23 25.58
C PHE A 6 -28.34 -33.71 25.40
N ILE A 7 -27.19 -33.09 25.64
CA ILE A 7 -26.51 -32.11 24.78
C ILE A 7 -27.01 -32.20 23.32
N PHE A 8 -27.68 -31.15 22.85
CA PHE A 8 -28.05 -30.98 21.43
C PHE A 8 -27.48 -29.65 20.92
N LEU A 9 -26.49 -29.78 20.03
CA LEU A 9 -26.10 -28.87 18.94
C LEU A 9 -25.99 -27.38 19.29
N LEU A 10 -24.82 -26.77 19.54
CA LEU A 10 -23.60 -26.76 18.71
C LEU A 10 -23.86 -26.82 17.20
N GLY A 11 -24.53 -25.78 16.68
CA GLY A 11 -24.61 -25.45 15.25
C GLY A 11 -23.63 -24.34 14.90
N LEU A 12 -22.46 -24.75 14.39
CA LEU A 12 -21.41 -23.90 13.85
C LEU A 12 -21.95 -22.96 12.77
N VAL A 13 -21.88 -21.65 13.01
CA VAL A 13 -21.86 -20.66 11.93
C VAL A 13 -20.47 -20.03 11.93
N GLN A 14 -19.48 -20.79 11.47
CA GLN A 14 -18.27 -20.18 10.94
C GLN A 14 -18.63 -19.62 9.57
N ALA A 15 -19.03 -18.36 9.56
CA ALA A 15 -19.05 -17.56 8.34
C ALA A 15 -17.60 -17.38 7.90
N CYS A 16 -17.17 -18.12 6.89
CA CYS A 16 -15.94 -17.83 6.18
C CYS A 16 -16.06 -16.42 5.60
N ALA A 17 -15.27 -15.48 6.10
CA ALA A 17 -15.09 -14.19 5.45
C ALA A 17 -14.50 -14.43 4.06
N SER A 18 -15.32 -14.24 3.02
CA SER A 18 -14.83 -14.24 1.65
C SER A 18 -14.00 -12.97 1.46
N ASN A 19 -12.68 -13.07 1.58
CA ASN A 19 -11.77 -11.99 1.26
C ASN A 19 -11.73 -11.82 -0.26
N ALA A 20 -12.56 -10.90 -0.78
CA ALA A 20 -12.44 -10.47 -2.16
C ALA A 20 -11.05 -9.85 -2.36
N PRO A 21 -10.33 -10.17 -3.45
CA PRO A 21 -9.05 -9.54 -3.74
C PRO A 21 -9.26 -8.04 -3.77
N ALA A 22 -8.43 -7.29 -3.03
CA ALA A 22 -8.54 -5.86 -2.88
C ALA A 22 -8.55 -5.19 -4.26
N SER A 23 -9.74 -4.79 -4.70
CA SER A 23 -9.94 -4.10 -5.96
C SER A 23 -9.51 -2.65 -5.81
N GLY A 24 -8.49 -2.22 -6.56
CA GLY A 24 -8.05 -0.82 -6.59
C GLY A 24 -6.57 -0.64 -6.28
N THR A 25 -6.19 0.61 -6.00
CA THR A 25 -4.85 0.97 -5.55
C THR A 25 -4.80 0.89 -4.03
N GLN A 26 -3.88 0.10 -3.49
CA GLN A 26 -3.56 0.07 -2.07
C GLN A 26 -2.32 0.92 -1.85
N GLU A 27 -2.36 1.81 -0.87
CA GLU A 27 -1.27 2.75 -0.57
C GLU A 27 -0.83 2.57 0.89
N ARG A 28 0.46 2.77 1.15
CA ARG A 28 1.06 2.71 2.48
C ARG A 28 2.07 3.85 2.64
N PHE A 29 1.99 4.52 3.79
CA PHE A 29 2.96 5.51 4.22
C PHE A 29 3.60 5.08 5.53
N THR A 30 4.93 5.08 5.57
CA THR A 30 5.71 4.68 6.73
C THR A 30 6.66 5.81 7.11
N PRO A 31 6.31 6.64 8.09
CA PRO A 31 7.21 7.65 8.64
C PRO A 31 8.25 7.00 9.55
N GLN A 32 9.42 7.62 9.67
CA GLN A 32 10.48 7.22 10.60
C GLN A 32 11.28 8.45 11.01
N ILE A 33 11.38 8.71 12.31
CA ILE A 33 12.26 9.77 12.83
C ILE A 33 13.44 9.10 13.52
N LEU A 34 14.65 9.54 13.16
CA LEU A 34 15.88 9.05 13.77
C LEU A 34 16.21 9.83 15.06
N ASP A 35 17.12 9.31 15.87
CA ASP A 35 17.53 9.93 17.14
C ASP A 35 18.11 11.34 16.94
N ASN A 36 18.85 11.53 15.84
CA ASN A 36 19.44 12.83 15.45
C ASN A 36 18.40 13.84 14.92
N GLY A 37 17.11 13.47 14.85
CA GLY A 37 16.03 14.32 14.35
C GLY A 37 15.80 14.25 12.85
N THR A 38 16.58 13.48 12.08
CA THR A 38 16.31 13.25 10.65
C THR A 38 14.97 12.56 10.47
N LYS A 39 14.13 13.11 9.58
CA LYS A 39 12.83 12.54 9.21
C LYS A 39 12.93 11.80 7.89
N LEU A 40 12.68 10.50 7.92
CA LEU A 40 12.64 9.61 6.76
C LEU A 40 11.21 9.16 6.51
N PHE A 41 10.89 8.83 5.27
CA PHE A 41 9.64 8.17 4.96
C PHE A 41 9.78 7.19 3.81
N ARG A 42 8.84 6.24 3.77
CA ARG A 42 8.57 5.41 2.59
C ARG A 42 7.11 5.53 2.22
N TYR A 43 6.84 5.83 0.96
CA TYR A 43 5.52 5.70 0.35
C TYR A 43 5.54 4.55 -0.63
N GLU A 44 4.55 3.66 -0.54
CA GLU A 44 4.41 2.49 -1.40
C GLU A 44 2.98 2.39 -1.89
N PHE A 45 2.80 1.93 -3.12
CA PHE A 45 1.48 1.52 -3.58
C PHE A 45 1.55 0.27 -4.45
N SER A 46 0.45 -0.46 -4.47
CA SER A 46 0.21 -1.57 -5.39
C SER A 46 -1.17 -1.42 -6.03
N ARG A 47 -1.25 -1.65 -7.33
CA ARG A 47 -2.47 -1.74 -8.11
C ARG A 47 -2.89 -3.22 -8.11
N GLY A 48 -4.17 -3.49 -7.85
CA GLY A 48 -4.70 -4.85 -7.84
C GLY A 48 -4.52 -5.61 -9.17
N ASP A 49 -4.90 -6.89 -9.16
CA ASP A 49 -4.52 -7.93 -10.13
C ASP A 49 -4.93 -7.74 -11.60
N LYS A 50 -5.57 -6.62 -11.95
CA LYS A 50 -6.06 -6.36 -13.31
C LYS A 50 -4.97 -5.89 -14.28
N LEU A 51 -3.77 -5.58 -13.82
CA LEU A 51 -2.67 -5.12 -14.68
C LEU A 51 -1.73 -6.26 -15.04
N ARG A 52 -1.67 -6.61 -16.32
CA ARG A 52 -0.64 -7.49 -16.89
C ARG A 52 0.10 -6.75 -18.00
N PRO A 53 1.44 -6.70 -17.97
CA PRO A 53 2.19 -6.19 -19.11
C PRO A 53 2.01 -7.13 -20.31
N ILE A 54 1.89 -6.59 -21.52
CA ILE A 54 2.12 -7.40 -22.72
C ILE A 54 3.60 -7.78 -22.72
N LEU A 55 3.91 -9.05 -22.51
CA LEU A 55 5.21 -9.61 -22.84
C LEU A 55 5.16 -9.95 -24.33
N ALA A 56 6.11 -9.46 -25.11
CA ALA A 56 6.12 -9.52 -26.58
C ALA A 56 6.38 -10.93 -27.16
N TYR A 57 5.72 -11.97 -26.62
CA TYR A 57 5.76 -13.32 -27.16
C TYR A 57 4.40 -14.01 -27.00
N ASP A 58 3.43 -13.54 -27.78
CA ASP A 58 2.13 -14.18 -27.99
C ASP A 58 1.57 -13.60 -29.30
N GLN A 59 1.63 -14.40 -30.37
CA GLN A 59 1.03 -14.12 -31.68
C GLN A 59 -0.34 -14.81 -31.84
N ALA A 60 -1.17 -14.91 -30.80
CA ALA A 60 -2.51 -15.47 -30.91
C ALA A 60 -3.55 -14.34 -30.79
N GLY A 61 -4.20 -14.02 -31.92
CA GLY A 61 -5.20 -12.97 -32.03
C GLY A 61 -6.27 -13.01 -30.94
N GLY A 62 -6.26 -11.96 -30.12
CA GLY A 62 -7.42 -11.15 -29.71
C GLY A 62 -8.63 -11.85 -29.08
N PHE A 63 -8.68 -11.84 -27.75
CA PHE A 63 -9.92 -11.73 -26.98
C PHE A 63 -9.69 -10.74 -25.83
N SER A 64 -10.31 -9.55 -25.87
CA SER A 64 -10.27 -8.60 -24.74
C SER A 64 -11.45 -8.88 -23.80
N ASP A 65 -11.16 -9.51 -22.67
CA ASP A 65 -12.13 -9.87 -21.62
C ASP A 65 -12.41 -8.72 -20.62
N GLY A 66 -12.23 -7.47 -21.06
CA GLY A 66 -12.38 -6.29 -20.19
C GLY A 66 -11.15 -5.98 -19.32
N ARG A 67 -9.99 -6.60 -19.57
CA ARG A 67 -8.70 -6.20 -18.97
C ARG A 67 -8.04 -5.09 -19.78
N ASP A 68 -7.48 -4.11 -19.09
CA ASP A 68 -6.65 -3.08 -19.70
C ASP A 68 -5.29 -3.68 -20.10
N VAL A 69 -4.96 -3.55 -21.38
CA VAL A 69 -3.71 -4.04 -21.93
C VAL A 69 -2.74 -2.85 -22.06
N TYR A 70 -1.60 -2.91 -21.35
CA TYR A 70 -0.55 -1.90 -21.43
C TYR A 70 0.80 -2.55 -21.70
N SER A 71 1.68 -1.83 -22.39
CA SER A 71 3.09 -2.20 -22.41
C SER A 71 3.72 -2.04 -21.03
N ALA A 72 4.80 -2.79 -20.80
CA ALA A 72 5.64 -2.68 -19.61
C ALA A 72 6.11 -1.23 -19.37
N GLU A 73 6.48 -0.51 -20.43
CA GLU A 73 6.94 0.88 -20.36
C GLU A 73 5.82 1.84 -19.96
N GLU A 74 4.63 1.70 -20.55
CA GLU A 74 3.48 2.54 -20.21
C GLU A 74 3.07 2.40 -18.74
N LEU A 75 3.10 1.17 -18.21
CA LEU A 75 2.83 0.90 -16.79
C LEU A 75 3.84 1.58 -15.88
N ARG A 76 5.14 1.47 -16.19
CA ARG A 76 6.19 2.15 -15.43
C ARG A 76 5.99 3.66 -15.44
N ARG A 77 5.73 4.26 -16.61
CA ARG A 77 5.49 5.70 -16.76
C ARG A 77 4.24 6.16 -15.98
N LYS A 78 3.18 5.34 -15.96
CA LYS A 78 1.99 5.61 -15.14
C LYS A 78 2.28 5.57 -13.65
N ASN A 79 3.06 4.60 -13.20
CA ASN A 79 3.43 4.44 -11.79
C ASN A 79 4.37 5.56 -11.32
N GLU A 80 5.31 5.96 -12.17
CA GLU A 80 6.18 7.11 -11.92
C GLU A 80 5.38 8.40 -11.76
N ARG A 81 4.41 8.65 -12.66
CA ARG A 81 3.50 9.79 -12.52
C ARG A 81 2.72 9.74 -11.21
N HIS A 82 2.24 8.55 -10.82
CA HIS A 82 1.51 8.39 -9.54
C HIS A 82 2.38 8.84 -8.37
N LEU A 83 3.62 8.37 -8.27
CA LEU A 83 4.55 8.81 -7.20
C LEU A 83 4.76 10.32 -7.20
N ARG A 84 4.97 10.92 -8.38
CA ARG A 84 5.19 12.37 -8.52
C ARG A 84 4.05 13.22 -7.98
N PHE A 85 2.81 12.75 -8.03
CA PHE A 85 1.65 13.50 -7.54
C PHE A 85 1.23 13.08 -6.13
N ALA A 86 1.22 11.79 -5.85
CA ALA A 86 0.72 11.27 -4.58
C ALA A 86 1.61 11.64 -3.40
N VAL A 87 2.95 11.57 -3.57
CA VAL A 87 3.88 11.83 -2.45
C VAL A 87 3.84 13.29 -1.97
N PRO A 88 3.99 14.31 -2.85
CA PRO A 88 3.93 15.70 -2.39
C PRO A 88 2.58 16.03 -1.75
N ARG A 89 1.48 15.57 -2.36
CA ARG A 89 0.13 15.77 -1.85
C ARG A 89 -0.04 15.17 -0.45
N LEU A 90 0.38 13.91 -0.27
CA LEU A 90 0.30 13.24 1.02
C LEU A 90 1.09 13.97 2.11
N LEU A 91 2.30 14.42 1.78
CA LEU A 91 3.16 15.15 2.72
C LEU A 91 2.61 16.53 3.07
N GLU A 92 1.98 17.21 2.11
CA GLU A 92 1.26 18.46 2.35
C GLU A 92 0.04 18.25 3.25
N GLU A 93 -0.78 17.24 2.96
CA GLU A 93 -1.99 16.91 3.74
C GLU A 93 -1.66 16.45 5.17
N ASN A 94 -0.59 15.68 5.35
CA ASN A 94 -0.21 15.16 6.67
C ASN A 94 0.79 16.06 7.40
N GLY A 95 1.47 16.99 6.74
CA GLY A 95 2.44 17.90 7.35
C GLY A 95 3.71 17.24 7.90
N TYR A 96 4.07 16.04 7.43
CA TYR A 96 5.27 15.31 7.86
C TYR A 96 6.55 15.99 7.38
N CYS A 97 6.61 16.40 6.11
CA CYS A 97 7.67 17.24 5.56
C CYS A 97 7.10 18.61 5.15
N ARG A 98 7.41 19.67 5.92
CA ARG A 98 6.90 21.03 5.70
C ARG A 98 7.75 21.84 4.73
N GLU A 99 9.05 21.57 4.65
CA GLU A 99 9.99 22.28 3.78
C GLU A 99 10.33 21.49 2.51
N GLY A 100 9.56 20.43 2.24
CA GLY A 100 9.79 19.49 1.16
C GLY A 100 10.74 18.36 1.55
N PHE A 101 11.18 17.57 0.56
CA PHE A 101 11.98 16.37 0.80
C PHE A 101 13.04 16.15 -0.30
N TYR A 102 14.05 15.35 0.02
CA TYR A 102 14.97 14.73 -0.93
C TYR A 102 14.50 13.32 -1.25
N THR A 103 14.55 12.93 -2.53
CA THR A 103 14.32 11.55 -2.93
C THR A 103 15.59 10.75 -2.71
N LEU A 104 15.51 9.69 -1.90
CA LEU A 104 16.63 8.79 -1.61
C LEU A 104 16.64 7.58 -2.55
N ASP A 105 15.46 7.01 -2.82
CA ASP A 105 15.31 5.82 -3.66
C ASP A 105 13.93 5.81 -4.31
N THR A 106 13.83 5.19 -5.49
CA THR A 106 12.58 4.97 -6.21
C THR A 106 12.59 3.63 -6.91
N LEU A 107 11.60 2.78 -6.59
CA LEU A 107 11.40 1.49 -7.24
C LEU A 107 10.09 1.52 -8.00
N ILE A 108 10.13 1.19 -9.30
CA ILE A 108 8.94 1.20 -10.16
C ILE A 108 8.81 -0.17 -10.81
N GLY A 109 7.79 -0.91 -10.39
CA GLY A 109 7.33 -2.14 -11.02
C GLY A 109 6.12 -1.90 -11.92
N TYR A 110 5.55 -2.98 -12.43
CA TYR A 110 4.34 -2.94 -13.28
C TYR A 110 3.07 -2.75 -12.45
N GLY A 111 2.95 -3.51 -11.37
CA GLY A 111 1.82 -3.46 -10.45
C GLY A 111 2.06 -2.59 -9.22
N ASN A 112 3.27 -2.10 -8.99
CA ASN A 112 3.64 -1.43 -7.74
C ASN A 112 4.70 -0.37 -7.98
N ALA A 113 4.81 0.58 -7.05
CA ALA A 113 6.00 1.43 -6.95
C ALA A 113 6.19 1.93 -5.51
N SER A 114 7.40 2.35 -5.19
CA SER A 114 7.75 2.94 -3.90
C SER A 114 8.71 4.11 -4.06
N LEU A 115 8.60 5.10 -3.19
CA LEU A 115 9.55 6.19 -3.03
C LEU A 115 10.00 6.24 -1.57
N ARG A 116 11.32 6.32 -1.35
CA ARG A 116 11.91 6.64 -0.05
C ARG A 116 12.45 8.06 -0.09
N GLY A 117 12.16 8.84 0.94
CA GLY A 117 12.62 10.22 1.03
C GLY A 117 13.07 10.62 2.42
N GLU A 118 13.69 11.80 2.47
CA GLU A 118 14.16 12.49 3.68
C GLU A 118 13.60 13.91 3.68
N CYS A 119 12.96 14.35 4.76
CA CYS A 119 12.50 15.74 4.85
C CYS A 119 13.69 16.71 4.92
N LYS A 120 13.52 17.94 4.41
CA LYS A 120 14.58 18.96 4.44
C LYS A 120 14.77 19.59 5.81
N GLU A 121 13.83 19.37 6.72
CA GLU A 121 13.86 19.85 8.09
C GLU A 121 13.92 18.72 9.12
N ALA A 122 14.46 19.03 10.30
CA ALA A 122 14.49 18.11 11.43
C ALA A 122 13.09 17.96 12.08
N ALA A 123 12.90 16.86 12.79
CA ALA A 123 11.71 16.60 13.59
C ALA A 123 11.60 17.57 14.77
N THR A 124 10.40 18.13 14.96
CA THR A 124 10.05 18.85 16.18
C THR A 124 9.55 17.89 17.27
N ALA A 125 9.31 18.41 18.48
CA ALA A 125 8.71 17.62 19.55
C ALA A 125 7.30 17.12 19.17
N GLU A 126 6.55 17.93 18.43
CA GLU A 126 5.22 17.60 17.91
C GLU A 126 5.29 16.49 16.86
N ASP A 127 6.29 16.53 15.96
CA ASP A 127 6.52 15.47 14.98
C ASP A 127 6.75 14.14 15.68
N ARG A 128 7.59 14.12 16.73
CA ARG A 128 7.85 12.92 17.54
C ARG A 128 6.59 12.41 18.22
N ALA A 129 5.86 13.29 18.90
CA ALA A 129 4.60 12.90 19.57
C ALA A 129 3.58 12.27 18.60
N ARG A 130 3.59 12.71 17.33
CA ARG A 130 2.64 12.26 16.30
C ARG A 130 3.11 11.03 15.52
N PHE A 131 4.41 10.92 15.23
CA PHE A 131 4.95 9.95 14.26
C PHE A 131 5.97 8.96 14.82
N ASP A 132 6.47 9.10 16.06
CA ASP A 132 7.41 8.12 16.69
C ASP A 132 6.72 6.84 17.17
N LYS A 133 5.39 6.71 16.98
CA LYS A 133 4.72 5.45 17.31
C LYS A 133 5.27 4.37 16.38
N PRO A 134 5.75 3.23 16.91
CA PRO A 134 6.14 2.10 16.07
C PRO A 134 4.99 1.79 15.13
N SER A 135 5.31 1.56 13.86
CA SER A 135 4.37 1.41 12.75
C SER A 135 3.46 0.19 12.91
N GLU A 136 2.54 0.24 13.86
CA GLU A 136 1.42 -0.69 14.06
C GLU A 136 0.20 -0.29 13.22
N GLN A 137 0.37 0.59 12.24
CA GLN A 137 -0.65 0.92 11.25
C GLN A 137 -0.57 0.02 10.00
N SER A 138 -0.20 -1.24 10.20
CA SER A 138 -0.46 -2.33 9.25
C SER A 138 -1.02 -3.60 9.92
N ALA A 139 -1.37 -3.54 11.20
CA ALA A 139 -2.01 -4.64 11.92
C ALA A 139 -3.36 -4.17 12.51
N SER A 140 -4.39 -4.07 11.67
CA SER A 140 -5.82 -4.19 12.05
C SER A 140 -6.71 -3.58 10.96
N LYS A 141 -6.93 -4.35 9.89
CA LYS A 141 -8.30 -4.77 9.55
C LYS A 141 -8.21 -5.98 8.63
N GLN A 142 -7.74 -7.09 9.19
CA GLN A 142 -8.03 -8.42 8.66
C GLN A 142 -9.37 -8.86 9.24
N PRO A 143 -10.42 -9.03 8.42
CA PRO A 143 -11.36 -10.12 8.61
C PRO A 143 -10.77 -11.46 8.13
#